data_AF-A0A377Z6P8-F1
#
_entry.id   AF-A0A377Z6P8-F1
#
_cell.length_a   1.000
_cell.length_b   1.000
_cell.length_c   1.000
_cell.angle_alpha   90.00
_cell.angle_beta   90.00
_cell.angle_gamma   90.00
#
_symmetry.space_group_name_H-M   'P 1'
#
loop_
_entity.id
_entity.type
_entity.pdbx_description
1 polymer ?
#
loop_
_entity_poly.entity_id
_entity_poly.type
_entity_poly.pdbx_seq_one_letter_code
_entity_poly.pdbx_strand_id
1 'polypeptide(L)'
;MVESPADIYAIEQTGQYSGRYFVLMGHLSPLDGIGPDDIGLDRLEQRLEAESITEVILATNPTVEGEATANYIAELCAQYGVDASRIAPRRAGGR
;
A
#
# COMPACT_ATOMS: atom_id res chain seq x y z
N MET A 1 -1.35 2.95 -2.48
CA MET A 1 -0.05 2.30 -2.26
C MET A 1 0.25 1.45 -3.46
N VAL A 2 1.35 1.74 -4.13
CA VAL A 2 1.69 1.15 -5.42
C VAL A 2 3.04 0.49 -5.28
N GLU A 3 3.14 -0.80 -5.57
CA GLU A 3 4.36 -1.57 -5.30
C GLU A 3 5.49 -1.32 -6.30
N SER A 4 5.18 -0.74 -7.47
CA SER A 4 6.17 -0.44 -8.50
C SER A 4 5.73 0.69 -9.44
N PRO A 5 6.68 1.43 -10.05
CA PRO A 5 6.37 2.52 -10.98
C PRO A 5 5.55 2.07 -12.22
N ALA A 6 5.56 0.78 -12.56
CA ALA A 6 4.73 0.21 -13.62
C ALA A 6 3.23 0.26 -13.29
N ASP A 7 2.86 0.03 -12.02
CA ASP A 7 1.47 0.10 -11.56
C ASP A 7 0.95 1.55 -11.53
N ILE A 8 1.84 2.55 -11.41
CA ILE A 8 1.47 3.98 -11.50
C ILE A 8 0.95 4.29 -12.92
N TYR A 9 1.62 3.75 -13.95
CA TYR A 9 1.29 4.01 -15.35
C TYR A 9 -0.09 3.45 -15.74
N ALA A 10 -0.49 2.32 -15.16
CA ALA A 10 -1.80 1.70 -15.40
C ALA A 10 -2.95 2.52 -14.80
N ILE A 11 -2.72 3.19 -13.66
CA ILE A 11 -3.75 4.01 -13.01
C ILE A 11 -3.85 5.40 -13.68
N GLU A 12 -2.72 6.01 -14.09
CA GLU A 12 -2.74 7.28 -14.83
C GLU A 12 -3.50 7.20 -16.17
N GLN A 13 -3.42 6.06 -16.88
CA GLN A 13 -4.15 5.89 -18.15
C GLN A 13 -5.68 5.93 -18.00
N THR A 14 -6.22 5.69 -16.80
CA THR A 14 -7.67 5.73 -16.56
C THR A 14 -8.20 7.14 -16.32
N GLY A 15 -7.32 8.12 -16.06
CA GLY A 15 -7.70 9.53 -15.87
C GLY A 15 -8.70 9.81 -14.74
N GLN A 16 -8.98 8.82 -13.88
CA GLN A 16 -10.08 8.84 -12.91
C GLN A 16 -9.62 8.87 -11.45
N TYR A 17 -8.31 8.90 -11.18
CA TYR A 17 -7.79 8.90 -9.82
C TYR A 17 -6.86 10.09 -9.57
N SER A 18 -7.32 11.07 -8.80
CA SER A 18 -6.53 12.23 -8.32
C SER A 18 -5.89 11.97 -6.95
N GLY A 19 -5.64 10.71 -6.60
CA GLY A 19 -5.04 10.33 -5.33
C GLY A 19 -3.51 10.40 -5.34
N ARG A 20 -2.90 10.41 -4.14
CA ARG A 20 -1.45 10.30 -3.96
C ARG A 20 -1.03 8.84 -3.89
N TYR A 21 0.03 8.48 -4.61
CA TYR A 21 0.62 7.15 -4.52
C TYR A 21 1.76 7.15 -3.51
N PHE A 22 1.73 6.16 -2.63
CA PHE A 22 2.84 5.84 -1.76
C PHE A 22 3.46 4.53 -2.23
N VAL A 23 4.75 4.52 -2.52
CA VAL A 23 5.48 3.32 -2.92
C VAL A 23 6.26 2.84 -1.71
N LEU A 24 5.99 1.60 -1.30
CA LEU A 24 6.78 0.94 -0.26
C LEU A 24 8.12 0.53 -0.86
N MET A 25 9.20 0.65 -0.09
CA MET A 25 10.54 0.28 -0.54
C MET A 25 10.81 -1.25 -0.41
N GLY A 26 9.77 -2.03 -0.11
CA GLY A 26 9.85 -3.47 0.12
C GLY A 26 8.60 -4.02 0.81
N HIS A 27 8.75 -5.19 1.44
CA HIS A 27 7.72 -5.84 2.25
C HIS A 27 8.27 -6.16 3.63
N LEU A 28 7.37 -6.29 4.61
CA LEU A 28 7.70 -6.66 5.97
C LEU A 28 8.14 -8.13 5.99
N SER A 29 9.37 -8.40 6.41
CA SER A 29 9.91 -9.75 6.56
C SER A 29 10.49 -9.92 7.97
N PRO A 30 9.70 -10.48 8.91
CA PRO A 30 10.19 -10.77 10.26
C PRO A 30 11.37 -11.76 10.26
N LEU A 31 11.41 -12.64 9.25
CA LEU A 31 12.46 -13.65 9.10
C LEU A 31 13.81 -13.03 8.70
N ASP A 32 13.78 -11.99 7.86
CA ASP A 32 14.98 -11.24 7.45
C ASP A 32 15.30 -10.06 8.39
N GLY A 33 14.49 -9.84 9.43
CA GLY A 33 14.62 -8.71 10.34
C GLY A 33 14.23 -7.36 9.73
N ILE A 34 13.48 -7.37 8.62
CA ILE A 34 12.99 -6.16 7.95
C ILE A 34 11.74 -5.67 8.68
N GLY A 35 11.89 -4.55 9.39
CA GLY A 35 10.83 -3.94 10.17
C GLY A 35 9.95 -2.97 9.36
N PRO A 36 8.92 -2.41 10.01
CA PRO A 36 8.05 -1.41 9.38
C PRO A 36 8.78 -0.11 9.01
N ASP A 37 9.74 0.34 9.83
CA ASP A 37 10.58 1.50 9.53
C ASP A 37 11.45 1.30 8.27
N ASP A 38 11.93 0.07 8.02
CA ASP A 38 12.78 -0.22 6.85
C ASP A 38 12.02 -0.13 5.53
N ILE A 39 10.71 -0.40 5.54
CA ILE A 39 9.86 -0.33 4.34
C ILE A 39 9.20 1.03 4.14
N GLY A 40 9.49 1.99 5.01
CA GLY A 40 9.02 3.37 4.92
C GLY A 40 7.65 3.61 5.55
N LEU A 41 7.20 2.77 6.49
CA LEU A 41 5.90 2.97 7.15
C LEU A 41 5.87 4.16 8.10
N ASP A 42 7.02 4.52 8.68
CA ASP A 42 7.24 5.78 9.40
C ASP A 42 6.82 7.01 8.58
N ARG A 43 7.16 7.03 7.28
CA ARG A 43 6.76 8.11 6.37
C ARG A 43 5.28 8.06 6.01
N LEU A 44 4.70 6.87 5.95
CA LEU A 44 3.27 6.72 5.75
C LEU A 44 2.51 7.28 6.96
N GLU A 45 2.93 6.91 8.17
CA GLU A 45 2.35 7.37 9.43
C GLU A 45 2.37 8.90 9.53
N GLN A 46 3.52 9.52 9.27
CA GLN A 46 3.63 10.99 9.24
C GLN A 46 2.69 11.63 8.23
N ARG A 47 2.42 10.97 7.09
CA ARG A 47 1.44 11.46 6.11
C ARG A 47 0.01 11.28 6.58
N LEU A 48 -0.33 10.16 7.23
CA LEU A 48 -1.66 9.94 7.80
C LEU A 48 -1.96 10.96 8.89
N GLU A 49 -0.94 11.39 9.65
CA GLU A 49 -1.08 12.42 10.67
C GLU A 49 -1.13 13.85 10.09
N ALA A 50 -0.25 14.17 9.13
CA ALA A 50 -0.13 15.53 8.61
C ALA A 50 -1.14 15.87 7.50
N GLU A 51 -1.61 14.86 6.76
CA GLU A 51 -2.55 15.03 5.65
C GLU A 51 -3.92 14.45 6.01
N SER A 52 -5.00 15.10 5.56
CA SER A 52 -6.36 14.58 5.72
C SER A 52 -6.65 13.48 4.69
N ILE A 53 -6.08 12.30 4.89
CA ILE A 53 -6.31 11.11 4.06
C ILE A 53 -7.60 10.43 4.52
N THR A 54 -8.51 10.12 3.59
CA THR A 54 -9.76 9.40 3.90
C THR A 54 -9.73 7.94 3.48
N GLU A 55 -8.91 7.60 2.47
CA GLU A 55 -8.81 6.24 1.95
C GLU A 55 -7.37 5.92 1.52
N VAL A 56 -6.91 4.72 1.88
CA VAL A 56 -5.63 4.15 1.46
C VAL A 56 -5.89 2.85 0.71
N ILE A 57 -5.52 2.84 -0.56
CA ILE A 57 -5.64 1.65 -1.39
C ILE A 57 -4.34 0.85 -1.35
N LEU A 58 -4.37 -0.42 -0.91
CA LEU A 58 -3.23 -1.32 -0.81
C LEU A 58 -3.11 -2.18 -2.06
N ALA A 59 -2.01 -2.03 -2.80
CA ALA A 59 -1.64 -2.89 -3.92
C ALA A 59 -0.37 -3.67 -3.60
N THR A 60 -0.37 -4.41 -2.49
CA THR A 60 0.73 -5.33 -2.17
C THR A 60 0.53 -6.70 -2.83
N ASN A 61 1.63 -7.37 -3.12
CA ASN A 61 1.65 -8.70 -3.70
C ASN A 61 0.85 -9.71 -2.85
N PRO A 62 0.21 -10.70 -3.49
CA PRO A 62 -0.50 -11.78 -2.81
C PRO A 62 0.48 -12.84 -2.27
N THR A 63 1.56 -12.41 -1.61
CA THR A 63 2.52 -13.29 -0.90
C THR A 63 2.33 -13.13 0.60
N VAL A 64 2.84 -14.08 1.40
CA VAL A 64 2.70 -14.06 2.87
C VAL A 64 3.22 -12.75 3.45
N GLU A 65 4.36 -12.27 2.94
CA GLU A 65 4.97 -11.01 3.34
C GLU A 65 4.13 -9.79 2.90
N GLY A 66 3.59 -9.83 1.69
CA GLY A 66 2.70 -8.77 1.18
C GLY A 66 1.37 -8.70 1.93
N GLU A 67 0.85 -9.85 2.40
CA GLU A 67 -0.33 -9.92 3.27
C GLU A 67 -0.03 -9.36 4.66
N ALA A 68 1.10 -9.76 5.26
CA ALA A 68 1.53 -9.23 6.55
C ALA A 68 1.68 -7.70 6.50
N THR A 69 2.32 -7.21 5.44
CA THR A 69 2.50 -5.77 5.20
C THR A 69 1.16 -5.05 5.01
N ALA A 70 0.25 -5.60 4.20
CA ALA A 70 -1.07 -5.01 3.99
C ALA A 70 -1.90 -4.95 5.27
N ASN A 71 -1.92 -6.04 6.05
CA ASN A 71 -2.64 -6.08 7.32
C ASN A 71 -2.10 -5.03 8.29
N TYR A 72 -0.77 -4.93 8.41
CA TYR A 72 -0.14 -3.93 9.26
C TYR A 72 -0.55 -2.50 8.86
N ILE A 73 -0.53 -2.19 7.56
CA ILE A 73 -0.96 -0.86 7.08
C ILE A 73 -2.44 -0.63 7.35
N ALA A 74 -3.29 -1.65 7.16
CA ALA A 74 -4.72 -1.53 7.41
C ALA A 74 -5.02 -1.24 8.88
N GLU A 75 -4.32 -1.91 9.80
CA GLU A 75 -4.42 -1.64 11.25
C GLU A 75 -3.93 -0.23 11.58
N LEU A 76 -2.82 0.20 11.00
CA LEU A 76 -2.31 1.57 11.17
C LEU A 76 -3.34 2.60 10.69
N CYS A 77 -3.86 2.45 9.47
CA CYS A 77 -4.88 3.35 8.92
C CYS A 77 -6.13 3.41 9.82
N ALA A 78 -6.56 2.27 10.36
CA ALA A 78 -7.70 2.21 11.28
C ALA A 78 -7.48 3.02 12.57
N GLN A 79 -6.24 3.09 13.08
CA GLN A 79 -5.90 3.92 14.24
C GLN A 79 -6.05 5.42 13.95
N TYR A 80 -5.82 5.84 12.70
CA TYR A 80 -6.01 7.21 12.24
C TYR A 80 -7.41 7.49 11.68
N GLY A 81 -8.33 6.50 11.72
CA GLY A 81 -9.68 6.64 11.17
C GLY A 81 -9.72 6.73 9.64
N VAL A 82 -8.72 6.15 8.98
CA VAL A 82 -8.58 6.11 7.52
C VAL A 82 -9.00 4.74 7.00
N ASP A 83 -9.84 4.70 5.97
CA ASP A 83 -10.28 3.44 5.36
C ASP A 83 -9.14 2.82 4.55
N ALA A 84 -8.84 1.54 4.79
CA ALA A 84 -7.84 0.80 4.04
C ALA A 84 -8.50 -0.27 3.18
N SER A 85 -8.33 -0.17 1.85
CA SER A 85 -8.94 -1.07 0.87
C SER A 85 -7.85 -1.79 0.08
N ARG A 86 -7.86 -3.13 0.02
CA ARG A 86 -6.88 -3.88 -0.80
C ARG A 86 -7.44 -4.14 -2.19
N ILE A 87 -6.69 -3.76 -3.23
CA ILE A 87 -7.04 -4.17 -4.60
C ILE A 87 -6.56 -5.61 -4.76
N ALA A 88 -7.48 -6.53 -4.99
CA ALA A 88 -7.10 -7.87 -5.38
C ALA A 88 -6.38 -7.79 -6.74
N PRO A 89 -5.20 -8.43 -6.90
CA PRO A 89 -4.56 -8.49 -8.20
C PRO A 89 -5.56 -9.11 -9.18
N ARG A 90 -5.93 -8.34 -10.20
CA ARG A 90 -6.80 -8.81 -11.27
C ARG A 90 -6.09 -9.99 -11.90
N ARG A 91 -6.59 -11.22 -11.66
CA ARG A 91 -6.17 -12.38 -12.45
C ARG A 91 -6.40 -11.99 -13.91
N ALA A 92 -5.33 -11.84 -14.67
CA ALA A 92 -5.39 -11.81 -16.11
C ALA A 92 -5.90 -13.18 -16.55
N GLY A 93 -7.23 -13.32 -16.62
CA GLY A 93 -7.89 -14.45 -17.25
C GLY A 93 -7.52 -14.41 -18.72
N GLY A 94 -6.51 -15.21 -19.09
CA GLY A 94 -6.26 -15.54 -20.48
C GLY A 94 -7.38 -16.44 -20.98
N ARG A 95 -8.26 -15.88 -21.80
CA ARG A 95 -8.76 -16.37 -23.09
C ARG A 95 -9.96 -15.55 -23.53
#